data_AF-A0A1V5QRH0-F1
#
_entry.id   AF-A0A1V5QRH0-F1
#
_cell.length_a   1.000
_cell.length_b   1.000
_cell.length_c   1.000
_cell.angle_alpha   90.00
_cell.angle_beta   90.00
_cell.angle_gamma   90.00
#
_symmetry.space_group_name_H-M   'P 1'
#
loop_
_entity.id
_entity.type
_entity.pdbx_description
1 polymer ?
#
loop_
_entity_poly.entity_id
_entity_poly.type
_entity_poly.pdbx_seq_one_letter_code
_entity_poly.pdbx_strand_id
1 'polypeptide(L)'
;MKPAQKQNHASRKQWQLLVGLLALSAFFYGCTTAIRVESNPPGATVTVNGQSIGTTPVQYQMQGSKPLDVQATMTGYFPEYLSYTPDSQSGTDKAPISLNLERSQIDKSYEVVTEPAGVSLMLDGRSVGITPITVPVTYTRSGKKDPWAAKTLELSKTNYQSERVTLSVDDSKVAPVKLALLKDERTYSISATNLDGDVLAAEVSLDGKVVGTTPCKLPIVYQRADKMKPWPRFNVVVEIPGRYKPSRFELYYERDTNIPRQLEAVTEIVAKVIVPEVVMTPTGAAFKVTERPAVATLNLKDDSTSVSDFKMVTSYQRQDMRPANRIESISSFTVTPDGQSVVYALSETDENGNRYSNLYIKRADDSSGGVSRLTQGSRFMDVQPYIANDTSNYLVFASNRGDRSKPDIFRVNLVESRLTGGISRLTSDNRFNFGPTYGDSNRQLFFLSTEPAFPKAEPQISSIRFDGSLPTQLPNVAVQINNAYPEKVFFVRVDEDTGKKQIYSITADGKLETALINQEDFRNANCYDPCVSSDGQRVLFTADHATGAGDRANSDIYLINADGSGLQRLTYNESDDFAPQWSPTEEGVVFFISTRGGATNIWRLKLVTGR
;
A
#
# COMPACT_ATOMS: atom_id res chain seq x y z
N MET A 1 102.46 -6.01 24.45
CA MET A 1 102.87 -5.56 23.10
C MET A 1 102.74 -4.05 23.00
N LYS A 2 103.51 -3.41 22.10
CA LYS A 2 103.28 -2.04 21.55
C LYS A 2 102.47 -2.18 20.22
N PRO A 3 101.99 -1.13 19.51
CA PRO A 3 102.51 0.26 19.32
C PRO A 3 101.77 1.33 20.17
N ALA A 4 102.24 2.57 20.44
CA ALA A 4 103.12 3.56 19.76
C ALA A 4 102.43 4.38 18.65
N GLN A 5 102.71 5.67 18.39
CA GLN A 5 103.53 6.76 18.99
C GLN A 5 102.86 8.13 18.60
N LYS A 6 103.27 9.39 18.88
CA LYS A 6 104.44 10.17 19.41
C LYS A 6 103.83 11.36 20.23
N GLN A 7 104.46 12.02 21.23
CA GLN A 7 105.61 12.97 21.24
C GLN A 7 105.42 14.25 20.37
N ASN A 8 105.85 15.47 20.76
CA ASN A 8 106.73 15.87 21.88
C ASN A 8 106.67 17.39 22.26
N HIS A 9 107.14 17.74 23.48
CA HIS A 9 107.72 19.03 23.95
C HIS A 9 106.86 20.34 23.94
N ALA A 10 106.78 21.16 25.01
CA ALA A 10 107.76 22.07 25.69
C ALA A 10 107.98 23.42 24.94
N SER A 11 108.31 24.58 25.53
CA SER A 11 108.72 25.03 26.89
C SER A 11 108.27 26.49 27.14
N ARG A 12 107.91 26.95 28.37
CA ARG A 12 108.73 27.60 29.42
C ARG A 12 109.54 28.88 29.00
N LYS A 13 109.35 29.99 29.76
CA LYS A 13 110.11 31.29 29.84
C LYS A 13 109.78 32.40 28.79
N GLN A 14 110.10 33.71 28.97
CA GLN A 14 110.31 34.66 30.13
C GLN A 14 110.76 36.06 29.56
N TRP A 15 110.79 37.13 30.37
CA TRP A 15 111.34 38.52 30.11
C TRP A 15 110.38 39.48 29.36
N GLN A 16 110.05 40.68 29.89
CA GLN A 16 110.76 42.00 29.94
C GLN A 16 110.98 42.63 28.53
N LEU A 17 110.90 43.95 28.28
CA LEU A 17 110.74 45.20 29.07
C LEU A 17 109.49 46.00 28.55
N LEU A 18 109.12 47.26 28.91
CA LEU A 18 109.87 48.47 29.26
C LEU A 18 109.01 49.52 30.03
N VAL A 19 109.64 50.56 30.58
CA VAL A 19 109.03 51.61 31.43
C VAL A 19 108.62 52.85 30.63
N GLY A 20 107.50 53.49 30.99
CA GLY A 20 107.07 54.80 30.49
C GLY A 20 106.44 55.65 31.60
N LEU A 21 106.69 56.97 31.61
CA LEU A 21 106.38 57.85 32.75
C LEU A 21 104.97 58.45 32.75
N LEU A 22 104.46 58.63 33.97
CA LEU A 22 103.66 59.76 34.49
C LEU A 22 103.25 60.87 33.51
N ALA A 23 101.95 61.12 33.44
CA ALA A 23 101.39 62.47 33.34
C ALA A 23 100.03 62.53 34.07
N LEU A 24 99.73 63.66 34.72
CA LEU A 24 98.40 63.95 35.26
C LEU A 24 97.52 64.56 34.15
N SER A 25 96.30 64.07 34.00
CA SER A 25 95.19 64.82 33.39
C SER A 25 93.89 64.53 34.13
N ALA A 26 93.44 65.53 34.88
CA ALA A 26 92.07 65.60 35.40
C ALA A 26 91.11 66.10 34.30
N PHE A 27 89.84 66.33 34.68
CA PHE A 27 88.70 66.72 33.84
C PHE A 27 88.10 65.57 32.99
N PHE A 28 86.79 65.29 33.01
CA PHE A 28 85.68 65.91 33.76
C PHE A 28 84.88 64.88 34.57
N TYR A 29 84.43 65.26 35.76
CA TYR A 29 83.31 64.59 36.42
C TYR A 29 82.02 64.92 35.65
N GLY A 30 81.62 64.05 34.73
CA GLY A 30 80.22 63.93 34.34
C GLY A 30 79.48 63.25 35.50
N CYS A 31 78.53 63.93 36.14
CA CYS A 31 77.77 63.36 37.24
C CYS A 31 76.77 62.32 36.70
N THR A 32 77.18 61.06 36.65
CA THR A 32 76.35 59.94 36.18
C THR A 32 75.31 59.59 37.24
N THR A 33 74.08 60.07 37.05
CA THR A 33 72.94 59.65 37.89
C THR A 33 72.45 58.28 37.40
N ALA A 34 72.50 57.28 38.28
CA ALA A 34 71.81 56.02 38.06
C ALA A 34 70.30 56.25 38.15
N ILE A 35 69.53 55.70 37.21
CA ILE A 35 68.07 55.66 37.27
C ILE A 35 67.57 54.23 37.08
N ARG A 36 66.63 53.84 37.93
CA ARG A 36 65.98 52.53 37.86
C ARG A 36 64.89 52.56 36.79
N VAL A 37 64.89 51.57 35.91
CA VAL A 37 63.83 51.34 34.92
C VAL A 37 63.07 50.07 35.30
N GLU A 38 61.76 50.20 35.45
CA GLU A 38 60.85 49.19 35.95
C GLU A 38 59.68 49.01 34.98
N SER A 39 59.04 47.84 35.00
CA SER A 39 57.80 47.62 34.26
C SER A 39 56.82 46.79 35.06
N ASN A 40 55.56 46.89 34.67
CA ASN A 40 54.45 46.12 35.22
C ASN A 40 53.79 45.31 34.09
N PRO A 41 53.93 43.98 34.04
CA PRO A 41 54.77 43.15 34.92
C PRO A 41 56.28 43.39 34.71
N PRO A 42 57.13 42.99 35.67
CA PRO A 42 58.59 42.99 35.51
C PRO A 42 59.07 41.88 34.56
N GLY A 43 60.34 41.96 34.15
CA GLY A 43 60.98 41.00 33.23
C GLY A 43 60.95 41.43 31.76
N ALA A 44 60.54 42.66 31.45
CA ALA A 44 60.52 43.21 30.10
C ALA A 44 61.92 43.63 29.63
N THR A 45 62.28 43.32 28.38
CA THR A 45 63.54 43.76 27.77
C THR A 45 63.46 45.26 27.44
N VAL A 46 64.40 46.04 27.97
CA VAL A 46 64.45 47.50 27.82
C VAL A 46 65.55 47.90 26.83
N THR A 47 65.21 48.80 25.92
CA THR A 47 66.20 49.63 25.23
C THR A 47 66.09 51.09 25.66
N VAL A 48 67.23 51.80 25.66
CA VAL A 48 67.30 53.25 25.85
C VAL A 48 68.07 53.83 24.67
N ASN A 49 67.47 54.79 23.96
CA ASN A 49 68.01 55.37 22.72
C ASN A 49 68.43 54.30 21.69
N GLY A 50 67.67 53.19 21.63
CA GLY A 50 67.91 52.05 20.74
C GLY A 50 68.96 51.03 21.23
N GLN A 51 69.69 51.28 22.32
CA GLN A 51 70.62 50.31 22.90
C GLN A 51 69.93 49.47 23.98
N SER A 52 70.04 48.14 23.90
CA SER A 52 69.51 47.24 24.94
C SER A 52 70.31 47.36 26.23
N ILE A 53 69.62 47.50 27.37
CA ILE A 53 70.25 47.70 28.69
C ILE A 53 70.01 46.56 29.68
N GLY A 54 69.09 45.64 29.37
CA GLY A 54 68.74 44.48 30.22
C GLY A 54 67.24 44.26 30.34
N THR A 55 66.82 43.50 31.35
CA THR A 55 65.41 43.24 31.67
C THR A 55 64.99 43.93 32.97
N THR A 56 63.76 44.45 33.04
CA THR A 56 63.25 45.15 34.23
C THR A 56 63.14 44.24 35.46
N PRO A 57 63.40 44.74 36.68
CA PRO A 57 63.93 46.07 37.00
C PRO A 57 65.45 46.16 36.75
N VAL A 58 65.88 47.19 36.00
CA VAL A 58 67.29 47.40 35.59
C VAL A 58 67.77 48.81 35.98
N GLN A 59 69.08 48.99 36.15
CA GLN A 59 69.69 50.30 36.42
C GLN A 59 70.35 50.85 35.15
N TYR A 60 70.06 52.09 34.79
CA TYR A 60 70.68 52.80 33.67
C TYR A 60 71.51 53.98 34.16
N GLN A 61 72.72 54.16 33.61
CA GLN A 61 73.62 55.26 33.96
C GLN A 61 73.43 56.42 32.98
N MET A 62 72.79 57.50 33.42
CA MET A 62 72.48 58.64 32.54
C MET A 62 73.71 59.50 32.28
N GLN A 63 73.91 59.87 31.01
CA GLN A 63 74.98 60.79 30.58
C GLN A 63 74.38 62.16 30.21
N GLY A 64 74.16 63.00 31.22
CA GLY A 64 73.61 64.35 31.08
C GLY A 64 72.07 64.41 31.09
N SER A 65 71.52 65.56 30.73
CA SER A 65 70.09 65.92 30.83
C SER A 65 69.31 65.82 29.51
N LYS A 66 69.83 65.09 28.51
CA LYS A 66 69.10 64.86 27.26
C LYS A 66 67.89 63.93 27.50
N PRO A 67 66.79 64.08 26.75
CA PRO A 67 65.72 63.09 26.74
C PRO A 67 66.25 61.69 26.40
N LEU A 68 65.62 60.69 27.02
CA LEU A 68 65.89 59.28 26.83
C LEU A 68 64.66 58.61 26.24
N ASP A 69 64.77 58.08 25.02
CA ASP A 69 63.70 57.29 24.43
C ASP A 69 63.80 55.85 24.96
N VAL A 70 62.95 55.53 25.93
CA VAL A 70 62.90 54.24 26.60
C VAL A 70 61.82 53.37 25.98
N GLN A 71 62.20 52.20 25.50
CA GLN A 71 61.27 51.20 24.97
C GLN A 71 61.33 49.93 25.84
N ALA A 72 60.18 49.45 26.31
CA ALA A 72 60.05 48.15 26.95
C ALA A 72 59.33 47.16 26.01
N THR A 73 59.83 45.93 25.94
CA THR A 73 59.30 44.86 25.08
C THR A 73 59.20 43.54 25.85
N MET A 74 58.08 42.83 25.67
CA MET A 74 57.82 41.56 26.35
C MET A 74 56.87 40.70 25.51
N THR A 75 57.15 39.41 25.38
CA THR A 75 56.32 38.48 24.60
C THR A 75 54.90 38.39 25.18
N GLY A 76 53.87 38.50 24.32
CA GLY A 76 52.46 38.54 24.72
C GLY A 76 51.97 39.91 25.20
N TYR A 77 52.83 40.94 25.18
CA TYR A 77 52.50 42.33 25.49
C TYR A 77 52.74 43.24 24.27
N PHE A 78 52.12 44.43 24.28
CA PHE A 78 52.47 45.48 23.33
C PHE A 78 53.83 46.10 23.71
N PRO A 79 54.64 46.55 22.73
CA PRO A 79 55.79 47.39 23.04
C PRO A 79 55.30 48.70 23.68
N GLU A 80 55.98 49.13 24.73
CA GLU A 80 55.71 50.38 25.43
C GLU A 80 56.83 51.37 25.19
N TYR A 81 56.47 52.63 24.97
CA TYR A 81 57.41 53.70 24.62
C TYR A 81 57.20 54.90 25.55
N LEU A 82 58.27 55.37 26.16
CA LEU A 82 58.27 56.56 27.00
C LEU A 82 59.51 57.40 26.72
N SER A 83 59.34 58.63 26.26
CA SER A 83 60.43 59.61 26.23
C SER A 83 60.54 60.26 27.60
N TYR A 84 61.63 59.98 28.32
CA TYR A 84 61.91 60.48 29.67
C TYR A 84 62.90 61.64 29.61
N THR A 85 62.48 62.83 30.05
CA THR A 85 63.38 63.98 30.21
C THR A 85 63.88 64.04 31.67
N PRO A 86 65.19 63.91 31.94
CA PRO A 86 65.71 63.98 33.30
C PRO A 86 65.61 65.42 33.83
N ASP A 87 64.89 65.61 34.94
CA ASP A 87 64.79 66.95 35.57
C ASP A 87 66.15 67.46 36.08
N SER A 88 66.29 68.78 36.05
CA SER A 88 67.47 69.60 36.31
C SER A 88 67.90 69.66 37.78
N GLN A 89 67.05 69.28 38.74
CA GLN A 89 67.39 69.33 40.16
C GLN A 89 68.35 68.19 40.57
N SER A 90 69.35 68.53 41.38
CA SER A 90 70.44 67.64 41.82
C SER A 90 70.04 66.81 43.05
N GLY A 91 69.08 65.90 42.88
CA GLY A 91 68.77 64.83 43.84
C GLY A 91 69.43 63.50 43.46
N THR A 92 69.90 62.72 44.44
CA THR A 92 70.51 61.39 44.22
C THR A 92 69.48 60.29 43.95
N ASP A 93 68.26 60.42 44.48
CA ASP A 93 67.15 59.52 44.21
C ASP A 93 66.22 60.13 43.16
N LYS A 94 66.27 59.61 41.94
CA LYS A 94 65.29 59.93 40.89
C LYS A 94 64.23 58.84 40.80
N ALA A 95 62.97 59.25 40.68
CA ALA A 95 61.84 58.33 40.59
C ALA A 95 62.01 57.35 39.42
N PRO A 96 61.64 56.06 39.58
CA PRO A 96 61.91 55.03 38.59
C PRO A 96 61.10 55.26 37.30
N ILE A 97 61.77 55.09 36.16
CA ILE A 97 61.12 55.08 34.84
C ILE A 97 60.24 53.83 34.78
N SER A 98 58.92 54.03 34.81
CA SER A 98 57.96 52.93 35.06
C SER A 98 57.04 52.72 33.86
N LEU A 99 57.17 51.57 33.18
CA LEU A 99 56.39 51.23 31.98
C LEU A 99 55.32 50.18 32.30
N ASN A 100 54.04 50.56 32.26
CA ASN A 100 52.92 49.62 32.41
C ASN A 100 52.65 48.93 31.07
N LEU A 101 52.93 47.63 30.96
CA LEU A 101 52.73 46.90 29.72
C LEU A 101 51.31 46.36 29.62
N GLU A 102 50.63 46.69 28.52
CA GLU A 102 49.35 46.08 28.17
C GLU A 102 49.53 44.77 27.38
N ARG A 103 48.73 43.75 27.71
CA ARG A 103 48.73 42.48 26.96
C ARG A 103 48.26 42.67 25.52
N SER A 104 48.99 42.08 24.59
CA SER A 104 48.59 41.86 23.19
C SER A 104 48.06 40.43 22.97
N GLN A 105 48.37 39.51 23.89
CA GLN A 105 47.92 38.11 23.92
C GLN A 105 47.34 37.71 25.29
N ILE A 106 46.30 36.87 25.30
CA ILE A 106 45.81 36.14 26.49
C ILE A 106 45.59 34.67 26.09
N ASP A 107 46.22 33.76 26.82
CA ASP A 107 46.01 32.32 26.65
C ASP A 107 45.01 31.80 27.69
N LYS A 108 44.09 30.94 27.24
CA LYS A 108 43.11 30.21 28.05
C LYS A 108 43.06 28.74 27.62
N SER A 109 42.39 27.90 28.41
CA SER A 109 42.06 26.53 28.05
C SER A 109 40.59 26.25 28.37
N TYR A 110 39.87 25.63 27.46
CA TYR A 110 38.45 25.31 27.61
C TYR A 110 38.22 23.82 27.48
N GLU A 111 37.57 23.21 28.48
CA GLU A 111 36.98 21.88 28.32
C GLU A 111 35.77 21.97 27.38
N VAL A 112 35.73 21.14 26.35
CA VAL A 112 34.62 21.05 25.39
C VAL A 112 34.08 19.63 25.37
N VAL A 113 32.80 19.51 25.73
CA VAL A 113 32.04 18.25 25.80
C VAL A 113 30.85 18.34 24.85
N THR A 114 30.51 17.24 24.19
CA THR A 114 29.39 17.17 23.24
C THR A 114 28.51 15.96 23.49
N GLU A 115 27.25 16.06 23.06
CA GLU A 115 26.35 14.93 22.92
C GLU A 115 26.02 14.74 21.42
N PRO A 116 26.41 13.62 20.78
CA PRO A 116 27.25 12.53 21.31
C PRO A 116 28.72 12.96 21.48
N ALA A 117 29.52 12.14 22.17
CA ALA A 117 30.98 12.28 22.21
C ALA A 117 31.64 11.93 20.86
N GLY A 118 32.94 12.20 20.72
CA GLY A 118 33.71 11.92 19.50
C GLY A 118 33.28 12.79 18.33
N VAL A 119 33.08 14.09 18.57
CA VAL A 119 32.80 15.13 17.55
C VAL A 119 34.13 15.80 17.22
N SER A 120 34.43 15.99 15.93
CA SER A 120 35.64 16.65 15.46
C SER A 120 35.55 18.16 15.64
N LEU A 121 36.59 18.76 16.24
CA LEU A 121 36.68 20.19 16.49
C LEU A 121 37.73 20.86 15.61
N MET A 122 37.37 22.01 15.04
CA MET A 122 38.29 22.93 14.38
C MET A 122 38.24 24.30 15.06
N LEU A 123 39.40 24.83 15.46
CA LEU A 123 39.56 26.18 16.00
C LEU A 123 40.13 27.09 14.90
N ASP A 124 39.40 28.13 14.52
CA ASP A 124 39.74 29.06 13.42
C ASP A 124 40.20 28.32 12.13
N GLY A 125 39.51 27.24 11.78
CA GLY A 125 39.80 26.41 10.59
C GLY A 125 40.94 25.39 10.75
N ARG A 126 41.55 25.25 11.94
CA ARG A 126 42.58 24.23 12.24
C ARG A 126 42.02 23.12 13.13
N SER A 127 42.21 21.86 12.77
CA SER A 127 41.80 20.72 13.60
C SER A 127 42.52 20.74 14.96
N VAL A 128 41.76 20.60 16.06
CA VAL A 128 42.29 20.56 17.43
C VAL A 128 42.01 19.24 18.17
N GLY A 129 41.19 18.35 17.61
CA GLY A 129 40.95 17.00 18.14
C GLY A 129 39.50 16.55 18.07
N ILE A 130 39.13 15.61 18.95
CA ILE A 130 37.77 15.09 19.12
C ILE A 130 37.31 15.19 20.57
N THR A 131 36.01 15.39 20.81
CA THR A 131 35.45 15.51 22.17
C THR A 131 35.33 14.19 22.95
N PRO A 132 35.37 14.23 24.30
CA PRO A 132 35.64 15.40 25.15
C PRO A 132 37.13 15.77 25.14
N ILE A 133 37.43 17.07 25.12
CA ILE A 133 38.82 17.57 25.00
C ILE A 133 38.99 18.96 25.62
N THR A 134 40.16 19.20 26.21
CA THR A 134 40.58 20.54 26.64
C THR A 134 41.33 21.24 25.51
N VAL A 135 40.72 22.27 24.93
CA VAL A 135 41.30 23.05 23.83
C VAL A 135 42.06 24.27 24.39
N PRO A 136 43.38 24.41 24.14
CA PRO A 136 44.09 25.65 24.41
C PRO A 136 43.71 26.71 23.35
N VAL A 137 43.42 27.93 23.80
CA VAL A 137 42.92 29.03 22.97
C VAL A 137 43.69 30.31 23.28
N THR A 138 44.35 30.84 22.25
CA THR A 138 45.12 32.08 22.29
C THR A 138 44.31 33.23 21.69
N TYR A 139 43.90 34.18 22.54
CA TYR A 139 43.28 35.44 22.13
C TYR A 139 44.34 36.49 21.84
N THR A 140 44.13 37.28 20.78
CA THR A 140 45.00 38.41 20.42
C THR A 140 44.16 39.66 20.12
N ARG A 141 44.79 40.83 20.13
CA ARG A 141 44.18 42.10 19.69
C ARG A 141 45.21 42.96 18.98
N SER A 142 44.78 43.77 18.01
CA SER A 142 45.64 44.60 17.16
C SER A 142 46.21 45.84 17.86
N GLY A 143 45.51 46.36 18.86
CA GLY A 143 45.89 47.55 19.62
C GLY A 143 45.37 47.53 21.06
N LYS A 144 45.94 48.42 21.89
CA LYS A 144 45.64 48.53 23.34
C LYS A 144 44.18 48.86 23.67
N LYS A 145 43.43 49.45 22.74
CA LYS A 145 42.00 49.77 22.91
C LYS A 145 41.07 48.88 22.08
N ASP A 146 41.63 47.94 21.33
CA ASP A 146 40.86 47.06 20.46
C ASP A 146 40.26 45.91 21.27
N PRO A 147 39.07 45.40 20.89
CA PRO A 147 38.51 44.20 21.49
C PRO A 147 39.40 42.98 21.18
N TRP A 148 39.35 41.98 22.06
CA TRP A 148 40.00 40.70 21.83
C TRP A 148 39.32 39.96 20.68
N ALA A 149 40.11 39.47 19.73
CA ALA A 149 39.61 38.74 18.58
C ALA A 149 38.97 37.41 19.02
N ALA A 150 37.65 37.36 18.95
CA ALA A 150 36.85 36.17 19.28
C ALA A 150 37.26 34.97 18.42
N LYS A 151 37.07 33.77 18.97
CA LYS A 151 37.55 32.52 18.38
C LYS A 151 36.40 31.61 17.99
N THR A 152 36.50 30.93 16.85
CA THR A 152 35.41 30.08 16.36
C THR A 152 35.79 28.61 16.49
N LEU A 153 35.06 27.88 17.33
CA LEU A 153 35.01 26.42 17.28
C LEU A 153 33.95 25.99 16.27
N GLU A 154 34.35 25.22 15.28
CA GLU A 154 33.45 24.47 14.40
C GLU A 154 33.42 23.01 14.88
N LEU A 155 32.21 22.48 15.11
CA LEU A 155 31.98 21.14 15.64
C LEU A 155 31.28 20.30 14.56
N SER A 156 31.85 19.16 14.19
CA SER A 156 31.35 18.33 13.08
C SER A 156 31.45 16.82 13.37
N LYS A 157 30.46 16.06 12.92
CA LYS A 157 30.43 14.59 13.02
C LYS A 157 29.56 14.02 11.89
N THR A 158 29.99 12.93 11.27
CA THR A 158 29.24 12.25 10.19
C THR A 158 27.80 11.97 10.62
N ASN A 159 26.84 12.26 9.74
CA ASN A 159 25.39 12.18 9.96
C ASN A 159 24.77 13.20 10.95
N TYR A 160 25.54 14.11 11.54
CA TYR A 160 25.04 15.15 12.44
C TYR A 160 25.09 16.55 11.81
N GLN A 161 24.25 17.44 12.30
CA GLN A 161 24.31 18.88 12.06
C GLN A 161 25.62 19.43 12.64
N SER A 162 26.44 20.06 11.81
CA SER A 162 27.58 20.83 12.30
C SER A 162 27.09 22.08 13.04
N GLU A 163 27.73 22.39 14.16
CA GLU A 163 27.43 23.55 15.01
C GLU A 163 28.66 24.47 15.08
N ARG A 164 28.45 25.75 15.43
CA ARG A 164 29.53 26.71 15.68
C ARG A 164 29.37 27.32 17.07
N VAL A 165 30.48 27.45 17.79
CA VAL A 165 30.56 28.14 19.08
C VAL A 165 31.60 29.25 18.97
N THR A 166 31.17 30.49 19.14
CA THR A 166 32.06 31.64 19.29
C THR A 166 32.51 31.73 20.74
N LEU A 167 33.81 31.81 20.97
CA LEU A 167 34.43 32.01 22.27
C LEU A 167 34.91 33.46 22.41
N SER A 168 34.56 34.09 23.53
CA SER A 168 35.11 35.36 24.00
C SER A 168 36.25 35.15 25.00
N VAL A 169 37.16 36.12 25.07
CA VAL A 169 38.19 36.20 26.12
C VAL A 169 37.58 36.20 27.53
N ASP A 170 36.33 36.61 27.69
CA ASP A 170 35.63 36.68 28.98
C ASP A 170 35.05 35.34 29.43
N ASP A 171 34.86 34.38 28.51
CA ASP A 171 34.19 33.11 28.81
C ASP A 171 34.97 32.29 29.85
N SER A 172 34.27 31.77 30.85
CA SER A 172 34.84 30.94 31.92
C SER A 172 34.78 29.44 31.62
N LYS A 173 33.90 29.00 30.71
CA LYS A 173 33.73 27.62 30.27
C LYS A 173 32.93 27.57 28.95
N VAL A 174 33.00 26.45 28.24
CA VAL A 174 32.08 26.16 27.12
C VAL A 174 30.88 25.35 27.63
N ALA A 175 29.68 25.67 27.15
CA ALA A 175 28.49 24.88 27.47
C ALA A 175 28.47 23.57 26.65
N PRO A 176 27.99 22.43 27.20
CA PRO A 176 27.93 21.18 26.45
C PRO A 176 27.12 21.31 25.15
N VAL A 177 27.72 20.97 24.01
CA VAL A 177 27.09 21.18 22.70
C VAL A 177 26.41 19.90 22.23
N LYS A 178 25.08 19.92 22.13
CA LYS A 178 24.28 18.81 21.60
C LYS A 178 24.14 18.95 20.09
N LEU A 179 24.71 18.03 19.33
CA LEU A 179 24.57 18.00 17.86
C LEU A 179 23.28 17.26 17.50
N ALA A 180 22.51 17.81 16.57
CA ALA A 180 21.29 17.18 16.08
C ALA A 180 21.59 16.11 15.01
N LEU A 181 21.05 14.90 15.16
CA LEU A 181 21.18 13.85 14.14
C LEU A 181 20.35 14.21 12.89
N LEU A 182 20.97 14.11 11.71
CA LEU A 182 20.38 14.41 10.40
C LEU A 182 20.16 13.17 9.53
N LYS A 183 20.87 12.07 9.82
CA LYS A 183 20.72 10.79 9.12
C LYS A 183 20.87 9.59 10.06
N ASP A 184 19.97 8.63 9.95
CA ASP A 184 20.00 7.37 10.71
C ASP A 184 19.43 6.20 9.88
N GLU A 185 19.66 4.97 10.31
CA GLU A 185 19.07 3.76 9.71
C GLU A 185 18.42 2.88 10.78
N ARG A 186 17.09 2.76 10.74
CA ARG A 186 16.31 1.96 11.69
C ARG A 186 15.72 0.74 11.00
N THR A 187 15.93 -0.45 11.55
CA THR A 187 15.32 -1.69 11.05
C THR A 187 14.06 -2.02 11.85
N TYR A 188 12.92 -2.02 11.16
CA TYR A 188 11.63 -2.45 11.72
C TYR A 188 11.45 -3.95 11.53
N SER A 189 10.97 -4.66 12.55
CA SER A 189 10.51 -6.05 12.44
C SER A 189 8.98 -6.04 12.36
N ILE A 190 8.44 -6.48 11.23
CA ILE A 190 6.99 -6.45 10.95
C ILE A 190 6.49 -7.88 10.86
N SER A 191 5.44 -8.20 11.63
CA SER A 191 4.80 -9.53 11.63
C SER A 191 3.29 -9.40 11.43
N ALA A 192 2.66 -10.44 10.89
CA ALA A 192 1.22 -10.52 10.70
C ALA A 192 0.66 -11.81 11.32
N THR A 193 -0.57 -11.76 11.85
CA THR A 193 -1.32 -12.92 12.36
C THR A 193 -2.80 -12.84 11.97
N ASN A 194 -3.51 -13.97 12.02
CA ASN A 194 -4.99 -13.98 12.00
C ASN A 194 -5.57 -13.66 13.40
N LEU A 195 -6.89 -13.82 13.56
CA LEU A 195 -7.58 -13.67 14.84
C LEU A 195 -7.14 -14.73 15.87
N ASP A 196 -6.90 -15.96 15.42
CA ASP A 196 -6.51 -17.11 16.26
C ASP A 196 -5.05 -17.07 16.74
N GLY A 197 -4.21 -16.25 16.10
CA GLY A 197 -2.79 -16.04 16.44
C GLY A 197 -1.79 -16.72 15.49
N ASP A 198 -2.26 -17.47 14.49
CA ASP A 198 -1.41 -18.08 13.45
C ASP A 198 -0.64 -17.02 12.66
N VAL A 199 0.66 -17.27 12.40
CA VAL A 199 1.52 -16.35 11.66
C VAL A 199 1.15 -16.35 10.17
N LEU A 200 0.92 -15.16 9.63
CA LEU A 200 0.56 -14.94 8.23
C LEU A 200 1.75 -14.47 7.39
N ALA A 201 1.88 -15.04 6.20
CA ALA A 201 2.77 -14.57 5.14
C ALA A 201 2.09 -13.50 4.29
N ALA A 202 2.01 -12.28 4.83
CA ALA A 202 1.41 -11.11 4.19
C ALA A 202 2.44 -10.31 3.39
N GLU A 203 2.06 -9.80 2.23
CA GLU A 203 2.89 -8.87 1.46
C GLU A 203 3.06 -7.55 2.23
N VAL A 204 4.27 -7.00 2.21
CA VAL A 204 4.61 -5.71 2.81
C VAL A 204 5.02 -4.77 1.70
N SER A 205 4.27 -3.67 1.56
CA SER A 205 4.55 -2.58 0.64
C SER A 205 4.93 -1.29 1.38
N LEU A 206 5.99 -0.62 0.93
CA LEU A 206 6.50 0.66 1.42
C LEU A 206 6.25 1.73 0.35
N ASP A 207 5.49 2.77 0.68
CA ASP A 207 5.07 3.87 -0.22
C ASP A 207 4.59 3.39 -1.60
N GLY A 208 3.82 2.29 -1.60
CA GLY A 208 3.22 1.68 -2.80
C GLY A 208 4.11 0.68 -3.54
N LYS A 209 5.32 0.39 -3.05
CA LYS A 209 6.22 -0.62 -3.63
C LYS A 209 6.42 -1.82 -2.69
N VAL A 210 6.24 -3.03 -3.21
CA VAL A 210 6.53 -4.28 -2.49
C VAL A 210 8.00 -4.34 -2.04
N VAL A 211 8.22 -4.63 -0.76
CA VAL A 211 9.54 -4.74 -0.11
C VAL A 211 9.80 -6.09 0.57
N GLY A 212 8.79 -6.94 0.74
CA GLY A 212 8.95 -8.29 1.28
C GLY A 212 7.64 -8.93 1.73
N THR A 213 7.73 -10.01 2.51
CA THR A 213 6.58 -10.71 3.12
C THR A 213 6.81 -10.95 4.61
N THR A 214 5.75 -10.86 5.44
CA THR A 214 5.87 -11.05 6.90
C THR A 214 6.15 -12.52 7.28
N PRO A 215 6.83 -12.77 8.41
CA PRO A 215 7.54 -11.80 9.25
C PRO A 215 8.84 -11.32 8.58
N CYS A 216 9.02 -10.00 8.43
CA CYS A 216 10.18 -9.42 7.75
C CYS A 216 10.95 -8.43 8.63
N LYS A 217 12.17 -8.12 8.18
CA LYS A 217 12.95 -6.97 8.66
C LYS A 217 13.06 -5.94 7.53
N LEU A 218 12.62 -4.71 7.81
CA LEU A 218 12.56 -3.61 6.87
C LEU A 218 13.49 -2.48 7.35
N PRO A 219 14.69 -2.34 6.76
CA PRO A 219 15.59 -1.21 7.03
C PRO A 219 15.05 0.07 6.36
N ILE A 220 14.99 1.15 7.13
CA ILE A 220 14.54 2.48 6.70
C ILE A 220 15.63 3.50 7.03
N VAL A 221 16.13 4.19 6.00
CA VAL A 221 17.05 5.31 6.15
C VAL A 221 16.25 6.59 6.36
N TYR A 222 16.31 7.13 7.58
CA TYR A 222 15.78 8.46 7.89
C TYR A 222 16.84 9.51 7.54
N GLN A 223 16.50 10.49 6.71
CA GLN A 223 17.39 11.61 6.41
C GLN A 223 16.61 12.92 6.30
N ARG A 224 17.16 14.00 6.86
CA ARG A 224 16.60 15.35 6.82
C ARG A 224 17.71 16.38 6.52
N ALA A 225 17.32 17.51 5.93
CA ALA A 225 18.27 18.52 5.45
C ALA A 225 18.94 19.31 6.60
N ASP A 226 18.19 19.62 7.65
CA ASP A 226 18.62 20.40 8.81
C ASP A 226 17.82 20.00 10.05
N LYS A 227 18.24 20.49 11.23
CA LYS A 227 17.64 20.14 12.53
C LYS A 227 16.23 20.67 12.77
N MET A 228 15.78 21.66 11.98
CA MET A 228 14.43 22.24 12.05
C MET A 228 13.42 21.48 11.17
N LYS A 229 13.88 20.63 10.24
CA LYS A 229 12.98 19.76 9.47
C LYS A 229 12.54 18.56 10.31
N PRO A 230 11.27 18.11 10.17
CA PRO A 230 10.85 16.82 10.70
C PRO A 230 11.58 15.69 9.97
N TRP A 231 11.61 14.52 10.59
CA TRP A 231 11.97 13.28 9.90
C TRP A 231 10.93 12.92 8.83
N PRO A 232 11.32 12.26 7.72
CA PRO A 232 10.36 11.73 6.76
C PRO A 232 9.45 10.69 7.41
N ARG A 233 8.26 10.50 6.83
CA ARG A 233 7.35 9.39 7.13
C ARG A 233 7.22 8.52 5.89
N PHE A 234 6.97 7.23 6.12
CA PHE A 234 6.83 6.24 5.06
C PHE A 234 5.54 5.44 5.30
N ASN A 235 4.72 5.28 4.28
CA ASN A 235 3.48 4.52 4.36
C ASN A 235 3.79 3.03 4.21
N VAL A 236 3.31 2.21 5.15
CA VAL A 236 3.40 0.76 5.06
C VAL A 236 2.00 0.17 4.94
N VAL A 237 1.88 -0.79 4.03
CA VAL A 237 0.72 -1.66 3.88
C VAL A 237 1.16 -3.09 4.13
N VAL A 238 0.41 -3.82 4.95
CA VAL A 238 0.57 -5.25 5.18
C VAL A 238 -0.73 -5.93 4.77
N GLU A 239 -0.71 -6.74 3.71
CA GLU A 239 -1.92 -7.33 3.13
C GLU A 239 -1.71 -8.73 2.56
N ILE A 240 -2.77 -9.56 2.59
CA ILE A 240 -2.87 -10.74 1.73
C ILE A 240 -4.09 -10.49 0.84
N PRO A 241 -3.89 -9.99 -0.40
CA PRO A 241 -4.97 -9.58 -1.27
C PRO A 241 -6.10 -10.61 -1.33
N GLY A 242 -7.31 -10.12 -1.08
CA GLY A 242 -8.53 -10.92 -1.03
C GLY A 242 -8.72 -11.80 0.22
N ARG A 243 -7.67 -12.32 0.87
CA ARG A 243 -7.85 -13.17 2.07
C ARG A 243 -8.04 -12.34 3.36
N TYR A 244 -7.30 -11.24 3.49
CA TYR A 244 -7.28 -10.40 4.68
C TYR A 244 -7.35 -8.91 4.31
N LYS A 245 -8.01 -8.11 5.14
CA LYS A 245 -8.14 -6.66 4.94
C LYS A 245 -6.75 -5.99 5.06
N PRO A 246 -6.40 -5.01 4.20
CA PRO A 246 -5.08 -4.39 4.24
C PRO A 246 -4.85 -3.54 5.51
N SER A 247 -3.82 -3.87 6.29
CA SER A 247 -3.42 -3.09 7.45
C SER A 247 -2.47 -1.96 7.02
N ARG A 248 -2.92 -0.70 7.17
CA ARG A 248 -2.21 0.50 6.71
C ARG A 248 -1.71 1.34 7.88
N PHE A 249 -0.45 1.77 7.86
CA PHE A 249 0.17 2.56 8.93
C PHE A 249 1.43 3.31 8.49
N GLU A 250 1.79 4.39 9.19
CA GLU A 250 3.06 5.11 8.94
C GLU A 250 4.22 4.59 9.79
N LEU A 251 5.43 4.58 9.22
CA LEU A 251 6.70 4.53 9.92
C LEU A 251 7.26 5.95 10.10
N TYR A 252 7.53 6.33 11.35
CA TYR A 252 8.12 7.61 11.74
C TYR A 252 9.27 7.35 12.73
N TYR A 253 10.22 8.28 12.85
CA TYR A 253 11.51 8.04 13.50
C TYR A 253 11.40 7.61 14.98
N GLU A 254 10.40 8.13 15.70
CA GLU A 254 10.15 7.85 17.12
C GLU A 254 9.32 6.57 17.36
N ARG A 255 8.90 5.85 16.31
CA ARG A 255 8.08 4.64 16.41
C ARG A 255 8.87 3.46 16.99
N ASP A 256 8.19 2.57 17.71
CA ASP A 256 8.73 1.23 18.04
C ASP A 256 9.15 0.48 16.76
N THR A 257 10.25 -0.27 16.84
CA THR A 257 10.74 -1.10 15.73
C THR A 257 10.00 -2.43 15.61
N ASN A 258 9.35 -2.94 16.65
CA ASN A 258 8.55 -4.16 16.59
C ASN A 258 7.08 -3.83 16.27
N ILE A 259 6.56 -4.35 15.16
CA ILE A 259 5.22 -4.01 14.65
C ILE A 259 4.44 -5.29 14.33
N PRO A 260 3.73 -5.86 15.34
CA PRO A 260 2.76 -6.92 15.10
C PRO A 260 1.47 -6.37 14.48
N ARG A 261 0.88 -7.14 13.56
CA ARG A 261 -0.40 -6.84 12.89
C ARG A 261 -1.32 -8.05 12.90
N GLN A 262 -2.33 -8.02 13.78
CA GLN A 262 -3.49 -8.88 13.59
C GLN A 262 -4.26 -8.37 12.37
N LEU A 263 -4.52 -9.25 11.40
CA LEU A 263 -5.25 -8.95 10.18
C LEU A 263 -6.68 -9.52 10.28
N GLU A 264 -7.66 -8.67 9.99
CA GLU A 264 -9.05 -9.10 9.83
C GLU A 264 -9.22 -9.89 8.54
N ALA A 265 -9.93 -11.02 8.59
CA ALA A 265 -10.30 -11.74 7.38
C ALA A 265 -11.22 -10.88 6.49
N VAL A 266 -11.17 -11.11 5.19
CA VAL A 266 -12.24 -10.66 4.28
C VAL A 266 -13.39 -11.65 4.43
N THR A 267 -14.57 -11.15 4.81
CA THR A 267 -15.81 -11.94 4.93
C THR A 267 -16.69 -11.83 3.69
N GLU A 268 -16.69 -10.67 3.05
CA GLU A 268 -17.51 -10.34 1.87
C GLU A 268 -16.63 -9.78 0.74
N ILE A 269 -17.00 -10.03 -0.52
CA ILE A 269 -16.53 -9.27 -1.68
C ILE A 269 -17.66 -8.94 -2.65
N VAL A 270 -17.40 -7.99 -3.56
CA VAL A 270 -18.28 -7.77 -4.71
C VAL A 270 -17.94 -8.78 -5.82
N ALA A 271 -18.82 -9.74 -6.04
CA ALA A 271 -18.81 -10.59 -7.22
C ALA A 271 -19.51 -9.87 -8.39
N LYS A 272 -19.19 -10.23 -9.64
CA LYS A 272 -19.86 -9.70 -10.82
C LYS A 272 -20.64 -10.80 -11.53
N VAL A 273 -21.96 -10.64 -11.59
CA VAL A 273 -22.83 -11.48 -12.42
C VAL A 273 -22.91 -10.85 -13.81
N ILE A 274 -22.53 -11.60 -14.84
CA ILE A 274 -22.62 -11.16 -16.24
C ILE A 274 -23.87 -11.78 -16.87
N VAL A 275 -24.82 -10.95 -17.30
CA VAL A 275 -26.13 -11.38 -17.79
C VAL A 275 -26.32 -10.90 -19.25
N PRO A 276 -26.20 -11.80 -20.24
CA PRO A 276 -26.56 -11.49 -21.63
C PRO A 276 -28.09 -11.60 -21.78
N GLU A 277 -28.76 -10.46 -21.89
CA GLU A 277 -30.22 -10.34 -21.84
C GLU A 277 -30.79 -9.44 -22.94
N VAL A 278 -32.07 -9.62 -23.25
CA VAL A 278 -32.83 -8.74 -24.14
C VAL A 278 -33.46 -7.64 -23.28
N VAL A 279 -33.10 -6.39 -23.53
CA VAL A 279 -33.63 -5.22 -22.82
C VAL A 279 -34.47 -4.36 -23.74
N MET A 280 -35.52 -3.75 -23.18
CA MET A 280 -36.22 -2.65 -23.84
C MET A 280 -35.41 -1.36 -23.75
N THR A 281 -35.45 -0.58 -24.83
CA THR A 281 -34.81 0.73 -24.96
C THR A 281 -35.79 1.72 -25.58
N PRO A 282 -35.55 3.04 -25.53
CA PRO A 282 -36.43 4.02 -26.17
C PRO A 282 -36.63 3.83 -27.69
N THR A 283 -35.76 3.04 -28.35
CA THR A 283 -35.82 2.73 -29.79
C THR A 283 -36.33 1.31 -30.10
N GLY A 284 -36.72 0.52 -29.10
CA GLY A 284 -37.13 -0.88 -29.27
C GLY A 284 -36.26 -1.88 -28.51
N ALA A 285 -36.27 -3.16 -28.91
CA ALA A 285 -35.50 -4.22 -28.28
C ALA A 285 -33.99 -4.12 -28.60
N ALA A 286 -33.15 -4.50 -27.63
CA ALA A 286 -31.71 -4.63 -27.83
C ALA A 286 -31.13 -5.79 -27.01
N PHE A 287 -30.24 -6.58 -27.61
CA PHE A 287 -29.45 -7.57 -26.89
C PHE A 287 -28.25 -6.88 -26.24
N LYS A 288 -28.11 -7.01 -24.92
CA LYS A 288 -27.01 -6.41 -24.17
C LYS A 288 -26.41 -7.41 -23.20
N VAL A 289 -25.10 -7.32 -23.03
CA VAL A 289 -24.41 -7.96 -21.91
C VAL A 289 -24.42 -6.94 -20.77
N THR A 290 -25.22 -7.19 -19.73
CA THR A 290 -25.22 -6.37 -18.52
C THR A 290 -24.29 -6.97 -17.47
N GLU A 291 -23.79 -6.12 -16.58
CA GLU A 291 -22.91 -6.48 -15.48
C GLU A 291 -23.56 -5.99 -14.19
N ARG A 292 -23.82 -6.92 -13.26
CA ARG A 292 -24.51 -6.63 -11.99
C ARG A 292 -23.56 -6.93 -10.82
N PRO A 293 -23.31 -5.98 -9.92
CA PRO A 293 -22.55 -6.24 -8.70
C PRO A 293 -23.43 -6.98 -7.71
N ALA A 294 -23.06 -8.22 -7.39
CA ALA A 294 -23.57 -8.99 -6.26
C ALA A 294 -22.58 -8.85 -5.11
N VAL A 295 -23.04 -8.91 -3.85
CA VAL A 295 -22.13 -9.19 -2.74
C VAL A 295 -22.18 -10.68 -2.43
N ALA A 296 -21.00 -11.24 -2.22
CA ALA A 296 -20.79 -12.65 -1.96
C ALA A 296 -20.08 -12.79 -0.62
N THR A 297 -20.67 -13.55 0.30
CA THR A 297 -19.92 -14.01 1.47
C THR A 297 -18.88 -15.06 1.03
N LEU A 298 -17.73 -15.05 1.68
CA LEU A 298 -16.71 -16.09 1.54
C LEU A 298 -17.01 -17.31 2.42
N ASN A 299 -18.07 -17.26 3.23
CA ASN A 299 -18.63 -18.46 3.84
C ASN A 299 -19.15 -19.41 2.73
N LEU A 300 -18.71 -20.67 2.78
CA LEU A 300 -19.11 -21.73 1.84
C LEU A 300 -20.22 -22.64 2.41
N LYS A 301 -20.70 -22.33 3.61
CA LYS A 301 -21.84 -23.00 4.24
C LYS A 301 -23.15 -22.28 3.92
N ASP A 302 -24.23 -22.92 4.29
CA ASP A 302 -25.56 -22.35 4.39
C ASP A 302 -26.16 -22.81 5.72
N ASP A 303 -26.90 -21.94 6.41
CA ASP A 303 -27.44 -22.23 7.75
C ASP A 303 -28.86 -22.86 7.70
N SER A 304 -29.33 -23.18 6.49
CA SER A 304 -30.57 -23.92 6.23
C SER A 304 -30.62 -25.28 6.92
N THR A 305 -31.69 -25.52 7.68
CA THR A 305 -31.99 -26.83 8.30
C THR A 305 -32.89 -27.71 7.43
N SER A 306 -33.38 -27.21 6.29
CA SER A 306 -34.24 -27.96 5.35
C SER A 306 -33.46 -28.72 4.28
N VAL A 307 -32.13 -28.59 4.24
CA VAL A 307 -31.26 -29.14 3.19
C VAL A 307 -30.03 -29.88 3.73
N SER A 308 -29.43 -30.70 2.86
CA SER A 308 -28.32 -31.61 3.14
C SER A 308 -27.48 -31.83 1.86
N ASP A 309 -26.39 -32.60 1.94
CA ASP A 309 -25.48 -32.90 0.80
C ASP A 309 -25.11 -31.65 -0.03
N PHE A 310 -24.91 -30.55 0.70
CA PHE A 310 -24.69 -29.21 0.18
C PHE A 310 -23.24 -29.06 -0.28
N LYS A 311 -23.02 -28.91 -1.60
CA LYS A 311 -21.69 -28.90 -2.20
C LYS A 311 -21.60 -28.09 -3.49
N MET A 312 -20.42 -27.52 -3.71
CA MET A 312 -20.05 -26.79 -4.90
C MET A 312 -19.78 -27.76 -6.07
N VAL A 313 -20.43 -27.54 -7.22
CA VAL A 313 -20.29 -28.37 -8.43
C VAL A 313 -19.19 -27.81 -9.33
N THR A 314 -19.17 -26.50 -9.61
CA THR A 314 -18.08 -25.84 -10.36
C THR A 314 -17.16 -25.07 -9.41
N SER A 315 -15.85 -25.06 -9.66
CA SER A 315 -14.85 -24.45 -8.76
C SER A 315 -14.17 -23.21 -9.35
N TYR A 316 -14.95 -22.28 -9.91
CA TYR A 316 -14.43 -21.02 -10.43
C TYR A 316 -13.98 -20.10 -9.29
N GLN A 317 -12.72 -19.66 -9.34
CA GLN A 317 -12.15 -18.77 -8.33
C GLN A 317 -12.82 -17.39 -8.34
N ARG A 318 -12.90 -16.78 -7.16
CA ARG A 318 -13.24 -15.37 -6.93
C ARG A 318 -12.51 -14.40 -7.87
N GLN A 319 -13.19 -13.33 -8.27
CA GLN A 319 -12.72 -12.44 -9.33
C GLN A 319 -11.44 -11.67 -8.96
N ASP A 320 -11.30 -11.22 -7.72
CA ASP A 320 -10.18 -10.40 -7.24
C ASP A 320 -8.86 -11.17 -7.05
N MET A 321 -8.90 -12.51 -7.12
CA MET A 321 -7.70 -13.35 -7.24
C MET A 321 -7.24 -13.56 -8.71
N ARG A 322 -7.89 -12.92 -9.68
CA ARG A 322 -7.60 -13.06 -11.13
C ARG A 322 -7.02 -11.76 -11.70
N PRO A 323 -6.33 -11.80 -12.86
CA PRO A 323 -5.96 -10.59 -13.60
C PRO A 323 -7.20 -9.74 -13.92
N ALA A 324 -7.14 -8.43 -13.66
CA ALA A 324 -8.31 -7.54 -13.59
C ALA A 324 -9.26 -7.56 -14.81
N ASN A 325 -8.74 -7.88 -16.00
CA ASN A 325 -9.53 -7.93 -17.25
C ASN A 325 -10.26 -9.26 -17.46
N ARG A 326 -9.83 -10.36 -16.79
CA ARG A 326 -10.38 -11.71 -16.97
C ARG A 326 -11.52 -11.96 -15.99
N ILE A 327 -12.72 -11.57 -16.40
CA ILE A 327 -13.96 -11.73 -15.61
C ILE A 327 -14.75 -12.88 -16.22
N GLU A 328 -14.83 -13.99 -15.50
CA GLU A 328 -15.66 -15.16 -15.83
C GLU A 328 -16.92 -15.16 -14.95
N SER A 329 -18.08 -15.45 -15.54
CA SER A 329 -19.33 -15.64 -14.80
C SER A 329 -20.18 -16.72 -15.44
N ILE A 330 -20.70 -17.66 -14.63
CA ILE A 330 -21.80 -18.52 -15.06
C ILE A 330 -23.08 -17.65 -15.08
N SER A 331 -23.87 -17.76 -16.15
CA SER A 331 -25.12 -16.99 -16.31
C SER A 331 -26.38 -17.85 -16.38
N SER A 332 -26.23 -19.14 -16.69
CA SER A 332 -27.32 -20.11 -16.87
C SER A 332 -26.76 -21.53 -17.02
N PHE A 333 -27.54 -22.55 -16.63
CA PHE A 333 -27.19 -23.95 -16.81
C PHE A 333 -28.42 -24.84 -17.04
N THR A 334 -28.19 -26.11 -17.38
CA THR A 334 -29.18 -27.19 -17.39
C THR A 334 -28.54 -28.50 -16.92
N VAL A 335 -29.28 -29.31 -16.17
CA VAL A 335 -28.85 -30.67 -15.77
C VAL A 335 -29.10 -31.64 -16.93
N THR A 336 -28.20 -32.60 -17.18
CA THR A 336 -28.43 -33.64 -18.20
C THR A 336 -29.54 -34.62 -17.78
N PRO A 337 -30.28 -35.26 -18.71
CA PRO A 337 -31.45 -36.09 -18.37
C PRO A 337 -31.12 -37.36 -17.55
N ASP A 338 -29.85 -37.75 -17.46
CA ASP A 338 -29.35 -38.80 -16.58
C ASP A 338 -29.01 -38.31 -15.15
N GLY A 339 -29.06 -37.00 -14.91
CA GLY A 339 -28.66 -36.32 -13.68
C GLY A 339 -27.15 -36.22 -13.45
N GLN A 340 -26.31 -36.77 -14.34
CA GLN A 340 -24.88 -36.96 -14.06
C GLN A 340 -24.00 -35.75 -14.37
N SER A 341 -24.49 -34.78 -15.15
CA SER A 341 -23.71 -33.61 -15.58
C SER A 341 -24.53 -32.33 -15.61
N VAL A 342 -23.83 -31.20 -15.57
CA VAL A 342 -24.40 -29.87 -15.81
C VAL A 342 -23.80 -29.26 -17.08
N VAL A 343 -24.65 -28.80 -17.99
CA VAL A 343 -24.28 -28.01 -19.17
C VAL A 343 -24.53 -26.55 -18.84
N TYR A 344 -23.53 -25.68 -18.97
CA TYR A 344 -23.63 -24.29 -18.49
C TYR A 344 -22.97 -23.28 -19.41
N ALA A 345 -23.52 -22.06 -19.41
CA ALA A 345 -22.99 -20.92 -20.14
C ALA A 345 -22.03 -20.14 -19.26
N LEU A 346 -20.76 -20.08 -19.66
CA LEU A 346 -19.73 -19.26 -19.04
C LEU A 346 -19.48 -18.03 -19.93
N SER A 347 -19.81 -16.85 -19.41
CA SER A 347 -19.44 -15.57 -20.02
C SER A 347 -18.03 -15.16 -19.59
N GLU A 348 -17.22 -14.77 -20.56
CA GLU A 348 -15.77 -14.52 -20.43
C GLU A 348 -15.39 -13.15 -21.04
N THR A 349 -14.11 -12.78 -20.96
CA THR A 349 -13.53 -11.61 -21.66
C THR A 349 -12.39 -12.05 -22.56
N ASP A 350 -12.23 -11.45 -23.74
CA ASP A 350 -11.02 -11.60 -24.57
C ASP A 350 -9.90 -10.62 -24.15
N GLU A 351 -8.73 -10.72 -24.79
CA GLU A 351 -7.57 -9.86 -24.52
C GLU A 351 -7.82 -8.36 -24.80
N ASN A 352 -8.85 -8.04 -25.60
CA ASN A 352 -9.24 -6.68 -26.00
C ASN A 352 -10.39 -6.11 -25.14
N GLY A 353 -10.91 -6.87 -24.18
CA GLY A 353 -12.07 -6.47 -23.37
C GLY A 353 -13.44 -6.87 -23.94
N ASN A 354 -13.50 -7.56 -25.10
CA ASN A 354 -14.77 -8.02 -25.67
C ASN A 354 -15.38 -9.13 -24.81
N ARG A 355 -16.69 -9.05 -24.56
CA ARG A 355 -17.46 -10.11 -23.91
C ARG A 355 -17.90 -11.18 -24.92
N TYR A 356 -17.82 -12.44 -24.49
CA TYR A 356 -18.33 -13.60 -25.21
C TYR A 356 -18.85 -14.65 -24.22
N SER A 357 -19.61 -15.65 -24.66
CA SER A 357 -20.05 -16.78 -23.83
C SER A 357 -20.01 -18.08 -24.63
N ASN A 358 -19.58 -19.16 -23.98
CA ASN A 358 -19.60 -20.51 -24.55
C ASN A 358 -20.30 -21.47 -23.60
N LEU A 359 -20.80 -22.57 -24.16
CA LEU A 359 -21.32 -23.69 -23.40
C LEU A 359 -20.18 -24.63 -23.00
N TYR A 360 -20.22 -25.08 -21.75
CA TYR A 360 -19.32 -26.03 -21.12
C TYR A 360 -20.14 -27.16 -20.47
N ILE A 361 -19.52 -28.30 -20.20
CA ILE A 361 -20.11 -29.43 -19.48
C ILE A 361 -19.13 -30.00 -18.45
N LYS A 362 -19.64 -30.34 -17.26
CA LYS A 362 -18.90 -30.98 -16.17
C LYS A 362 -19.82 -31.95 -15.44
N ARG A 363 -19.26 -33.02 -14.86
CA ARG A 363 -20.01 -33.94 -13.99
C ARG A 363 -20.57 -33.23 -12.75
N ALA A 364 -21.74 -33.66 -12.32
CA ALA A 364 -22.49 -33.10 -11.19
C ALA A 364 -21.99 -33.60 -9.81
N ASP A 365 -21.40 -34.79 -9.78
CA ASP A 365 -20.91 -35.48 -8.58
C ASP A 365 -19.42 -35.21 -8.29
N ASP A 366 -18.60 -35.08 -9.33
CA ASP A 366 -17.15 -34.89 -9.26
C ASP A 366 -16.75 -33.40 -9.32
N SER A 367 -16.63 -32.76 -8.15
CA SER A 367 -16.16 -31.38 -8.01
C SER A 367 -14.70 -31.20 -8.46
N SER A 368 -13.85 -32.22 -8.31
CA SER A 368 -12.46 -32.25 -8.82
C SER A 368 -12.34 -32.42 -10.34
N GLY A 369 -13.39 -32.90 -11.00
CA GLY A 369 -13.38 -33.36 -12.39
C GLY A 369 -13.13 -32.29 -13.44
N GLY A 370 -12.67 -32.73 -14.61
CA GLY A 370 -12.42 -31.86 -15.76
C GLY A 370 -13.68 -31.19 -16.30
N VAL A 371 -13.53 -29.94 -16.77
CA VAL A 371 -14.54 -29.22 -17.54
C VAL A 371 -14.28 -29.47 -19.03
N SER A 372 -15.30 -29.90 -19.78
CA SER A 372 -15.25 -29.99 -21.25
C SER A 372 -15.94 -28.78 -21.87
N ARG A 373 -15.38 -28.24 -22.96
CA ARG A 373 -15.95 -27.11 -23.70
C ARG A 373 -16.78 -27.62 -24.88
N LEU A 374 -18.06 -27.25 -24.95
CA LEU A 374 -19.00 -27.69 -25.98
C LEU A 374 -19.00 -26.75 -27.20
N THR A 375 -19.13 -25.44 -26.99
CA THR A 375 -19.10 -24.45 -28.09
C THR A 375 -17.78 -23.65 -28.09
N GLN A 376 -17.42 -23.10 -29.24
CA GLN A 376 -16.13 -22.43 -29.45
C GLN A 376 -16.27 -21.04 -30.08
N GLY A 377 -15.26 -20.20 -29.81
CA GLY A 377 -15.13 -18.82 -30.28
C GLY A 377 -15.11 -17.77 -29.16
N SER A 378 -14.74 -16.54 -29.52
CA SER A 378 -14.70 -15.34 -28.67
C SER A 378 -15.58 -14.19 -29.20
N ARG A 379 -16.52 -14.50 -30.11
CA ARG A 379 -17.30 -13.51 -30.88
C ARG A 379 -18.78 -13.41 -30.49
N PHE A 380 -19.31 -14.46 -29.87
CA PHE A 380 -20.74 -14.72 -29.70
C PHE A 380 -21.09 -14.98 -28.23
N MET A 381 -22.37 -14.84 -27.89
CA MET A 381 -22.94 -15.16 -26.58
C MET A 381 -23.78 -16.43 -26.69
N ASP A 382 -23.23 -17.61 -26.40
CA ASP A 382 -24.06 -18.81 -26.21
C ASP A 382 -24.53 -18.86 -24.76
N VAL A 383 -25.86 -18.82 -24.54
CA VAL A 383 -26.49 -18.69 -23.22
C VAL A 383 -27.80 -19.48 -23.13
N GLN A 384 -28.31 -19.64 -21.91
CA GLN A 384 -29.57 -20.31 -21.62
C GLN A 384 -29.64 -21.72 -22.26
N PRO A 385 -28.67 -22.60 -21.97
CA PRO A 385 -28.76 -23.99 -22.40
C PRO A 385 -29.94 -24.68 -21.70
N TYR A 386 -30.68 -25.49 -22.44
CA TYR A 386 -31.74 -26.35 -21.91
C TYR A 386 -31.74 -27.66 -22.71
N ILE A 387 -31.80 -28.81 -22.06
CA ILE A 387 -31.84 -30.13 -22.73
C ILE A 387 -33.22 -30.76 -22.55
N ALA A 388 -33.71 -31.46 -23.57
CA ALA A 388 -34.98 -32.17 -23.46
C ALA A 388 -34.89 -33.25 -22.36
N ASN A 389 -35.90 -33.33 -21.48
CA ASN A 389 -35.92 -34.29 -20.35
C ASN A 389 -36.31 -35.71 -20.78
N ASP A 390 -35.74 -36.16 -21.90
CA ASP A 390 -35.95 -37.47 -22.51
C ASP A 390 -34.63 -38.06 -23.01
N THR A 391 -34.67 -39.27 -23.56
CA THR A 391 -33.48 -39.97 -24.06
C THR A 391 -32.96 -39.46 -25.41
N SER A 392 -33.51 -38.36 -25.95
CA SER A 392 -33.11 -37.83 -27.27
C SER A 392 -31.83 -36.99 -27.25
N ASN A 393 -31.43 -36.49 -26.08
CA ASN A 393 -30.24 -35.66 -25.85
C ASN A 393 -30.13 -34.39 -26.73
N TYR A 394 -31.26 -33.84 -27.20
CA TYR A 394 -31.25 -32.58 -27.91
C TYR A 394 -31.10 -31.39 -26.96
N LEU A 395 -29.97 -30.71 -27.08
CA LEU A 395 -29.65 -29.47 -26.39
C LEU A 395 -30.12 -28.29 -27.26
N VAL A 396 -30.89 -27.38 -26.67
CA VAL A 396 -31.21 -26.06 -27.21
C VAL A 396 -30.52 -24.97 -26.41
N PHE A 397 -30.26 -23.83 -27.04
CA PHE A 397 -29.68 -22.65 -26.38
C PHE A 397 -29.99 -21.38 -27.17
N ALA A 398 -29.96 -20.22 -26.52
CA ALA A 398 -30.04 -18.92 -27.17
C ALA A 398 -28.63 -18.45 -27.60
N SER A 399 -28.49 -17.88 -28.80
CA SER A 399 -27.21 -17.38 -29.28
C SER A 399 -27.33 -16.27 -30.32
N ASN A 400 -26.38 -15.33 -30.31
CA ASN A 400 -26.23 -14.29 -31.33
C ASN A 400 -25.27 -14.70 -32.48
N ARG A 401 -25.16 -16.02 -32.75
CA ARG A 401 -24.36 -16.59 -33.85
C ARG A 401 -24.90 -16.23 -35.24
N GLY A 402 -26.21 -16.06 -35.39
CA GLY A 402 -26.86 -15.73 -36.67
C GLY A 402 -26.83 -14.24 -37.02
N ASP A 403 -26.86 -13.38 -36.00
CA ASP A 403 -26.78 -11.92 -36.07
C ASP A 403 -26.22 -11.47 -34.72
N ARG A 404 -25.20 -10.60 -34.67
CA ARG A 404 -24.60 -10.18 -33.40
C ARG A 404 -25.55 -9.33 -32.53
N SER A 405 -26.55 -8.69 -33.14
CA SER A 405 -27.43 -7.71 -32.50
C SER A 405 -28.63 -8.29 -31.74
N LYS A 406 -28.99 -9.55 -32.01
CA LYS A 406 -30.13 -10.24 -31.38
C LYS A 406 -29.84 -11.73 -31.10
N PRO A 407 -30.44 -12.34 -30.07
CA PRO A 407 -30.39 -13.78 -29.90
C PRO A 407 -31.41 -14.48 -30.81
N ASP A 408 -31.07 -15.70 -31.20
CA ASP A 408 -31.97 -16.68 -31.78
C ASP A 408 -31.79 -18.03 -31.09
N ILE A 409 -32.77 -18.92 -31.21
CA ILE A 409 -32.67 -20.27 -30.65
C ILE A 409 -31.94 -21.19 -31.62
N PHE A 410 -30.99 -21.96 -31.09
CA PHE A 410 -30.23 -22.99 -31.79
C PHE A 410 -30.44 -24.36 -31.12
N ARG A 411 -30.24 -25.44 -31.87
CA ARG A 411 -30.38 -26.83 -31.45
C ARG A 411 -29.21 -27.69 -31.95
N VAL A 412 -28.78 -28.64 -31.14
CA VAL A 412 -27.66 -29.56 -31.40
C VAL A 412 -27.86 -30.86 -30.63
N ASN A 413 -27.23 -31.96 -31.06
CA ASN A 413 -27.29 -33.25 -30.34
C ASN A 413 -26.07 -33.38 -29.39
N LEU A 414 -26.29 -33.74 -28.14
CA LEU A 414 -25.26 -33.94 -27.12
C LEU A 414 -25.02 -35.44 -26.87
N VAL A 415 -23.93 -35.98 -27.39
CA VAL A 415 -23.58 -37.42 -27.24
C VAL A 415 -22.22 -37.52 -26.57
N GLU A 416 -22.09 -38.36 -25.52
CA GLU A 416 -20.83 -38.59 -24.78
C GLU A 416 -20.13 -37.28 -24.36
N SER A 417 -20.90 -36.32 -23.82
CA SER A 417 -20.42 -34.97 -23.46
C SER A 417 -19.82 -34.15 -24.62
N ARG A 418 -20.21 -34.42 -25.87
CA ARG A 418 -19.75 -33.73 -27.08
C ARG A 418 -20.92 -33.33 -27.97
N LEU A 419 -20.74 -32.22 -28.70
CA LEU A 419 -21.72 -31.80 -29.71
C LEU A 419 -21.57 -32.59 -30.99
N THR A 420 -22.68 -33.09 -31.53
CA THR A 420 -22.75 -33.90 -32.76
C THR A 420 -23.87 -33.40 -33.69
N GLY A 421 -23.84 -33.80 -34.96
CA GLY A 421 -24.83 -33.39 -35.98
C GLY A 421 -24.71 -31.94 -36.48
N GLY A 422 -23.94 -31.10 -35.79
CA GLY A 422 -23.80 -29.67 -36.10
C GLY A 422 -24.85 -28.80 -35.39
N ILE A 423 -24.56 -27.51 -35.27
CA ILE A 423 -25.44 -26.54 -34.60
C ILE A 423 -26.42 -25.97 -35.64
N SER A 424 -27.71 -26.26 -35.48
CA SER A 424 -28.79 -25.76 -36.35
C SER A 424 -29.50 -24.56 -35.72
N ARG A 425 -29.84 -23.56 -36.53
CA ARG A 425 -30.67 -22.40 -36.13
C ARG A 425 -32.15 -22.78 -36.25
N LEU A 426 -32.95 -22.56 -35.21
CA LEU A 426 -34.40 -22.82 -35.22
C LEU A 426 -35.22 -21.56 -35.49
N THR A 427 -34.80 -20.40 -34.98
CA THR A 427 -35.47 -19.11 -35.24
C THR A 427 -34.61 -18.23 -36.13
N SER A 428 -35.20 -17.67 -37.19
CA SER A 428 -34.52 -16.80 -38.15
C SER A 428 -35.38 -15.64 -38.66
N ASP A 429 -36.37 -15.25 -37.85
CA ASP A 429 -37.19 -14.06 -38.08
C ASP A 429 -36.48 -12.79 -37.53
N ASN A 430 -37.17 -11.66 -37.56
CA ASN A 430 -36.65 -10.37 -37.08
C ASN A 430 -36.74 -10.18 -35.56
N ARG A 431 -37.29 -11.14 -34.81
CA ARG A 431 -37.53 -11.03 -33.36
C ARG A 431 -36.29 -11.38 -32.56
N PHE A 432 -36.28 -10.96 -31.31
CA PHE A 432 -35.30 -11.38 -30.32
C PHE A 432 -35.84 -12.64 -29.66
N ASN A 433 -35.24 -13.81 -29.93
CA ASN A 433 -35.76 -15.11 -29.50
C ASN A 433 -34.81 -15.73 -28.46
N PHE A 434 -35.30 -15.97 -27.24
CA PHE A 434 -34.48 -16.31 -26.06
C PHE A 434 -35.25 -17.15 -25.03
N GLY A 435 -34.57 -17.62 -23.97
CA GLY A 435 -35.17 -18.45 -22.91
C GLY A 435 -35.80 -19.77 -23.38
N PRO A 436 -35.08 -20.64 -24.12
CA PRO A 436 -35.63 -21.90 -24.63
C PRO A 436 -35.85 -22.93 -23.51
N THR A 437 -36.94 -23.69 -23.59
CA THR A 437 -37.32 -24.72 -22.60
C THR A 437 -38.23 -25.80 -23.23
N TYR A 438 -38.08 -27.07 -22.81
CA TYR A 438 -38.79 -28.24 -23.36
C TYR A 438 -39.74 -28.85 -22.32
N GLY A 439 -41.05 -28.91 -22.63
CA GLY A 439 -42.09 -29.28 -21.66
C GLY A 439 -41.92 -30.64 -20.98
N ASP A 440 -41.89 -31.72 -21.75
CA ASP A 440 -41.57 -33.08 -21.25
C ASP A 440 -40.47 -33.77 -22.06
N SER A 441 -40.34 -33.39 -23.33
CA SER A 441 -39.66 -34.15 -24.37
C SER A 441 -39.30 -33.25 -25.55
N ASN A 442 -38.49 -33.76 -26.47
CA ASN A 442 -38.10 -33.09 -27.71
C ASN A 442 -39.26 -33.01 -28.76
N ARG A 443 -40.52 -32.95 -28.32
CA ARG A 443 -41.71 -32.79 -29.19
C ARG A 443 -42.10 -31.34 -29.42
N GLN A 444 -42.09 -30.52 -28.37
CA GLN A 444 -42.45 -29.10 -28.44
C GLN A 444 -41.48 -28.26 -27.59
N LEU A 445 -40.85 -27.30 -28.26
CA LEU A 445 -39.98 -26.28 -27.68
C LEU A 445 -40.82 -25.03 -27.38
N PHE A 446 -40.63 -24.43 -26.20
CA PHE A 446 -41.15 -23.12 -25.85
C PHE A 446 -39.99 -22.13 -25.66
N PHE A 447 -40.23 -20.85 -25.92
CA PHE A 447 -39.26 -19.76 -25.80
C PHE A 447 -39.98 -18.40 -25.71
N LEU A 448 -39.26 -17.33 -25.39
CA LEU A 448 -39.75 -15.96 -25.44
C LEU A 448 -39.34 -15.29 -26.76
N SER A 449 -40.27 -14.55 -27.37
CA SER A 449 -40.02 -13.73 -28.56
C SER A 449 -40.38 -12.27 -28.29
N THR A 450 -39.49 -11.34 -28.60
CA THR A 450 -39.76 -9.89 -28.54
C THR A 450 -39.61 -9.25 -29.91
N GLU A 451 -40.60 -8.45 -30.33
CA GLU A 451 -40.50 -7.65 -31.57
C GLU A 451 -39.39 -6.59 -31.46
N PRO A 452 -38.69 -6.26 -32.58
CA PRO A 452 -37.56 -5.33 -32.55
C PRO A 452 -37.98 -3.87 -32.35
N ALA A 453 -39.20 -3.50 -32.75
CA ALA A 453 -39.65 -2.11 -32.86
C ALA A 453 -40.37 -1.57 -31.62
N PHE A 454 -40.42 -0.25 -31.50
CA PHE A 454 -41.26 0.51 -30.56
C PHE A 454 -42.70 0.65 -31.11
N PRO A 455 -43.79 0.72 -30.29
CA PRO A 455 -43.87 0.81 -28.82
C PRO A 455 -43.35 -0.42 -28.07
N LYS A 456 -43.22 -0.32 -26.74
CA LYS A 456 -42.70 -1.35 -25.82
C LYS A 456 -43.33 -2.74 -26.09
N ALA A 457 -42.65 -3.56 -26.88
CA ALA A 457 -43.01 -4.95 -27.07
C ALA A 457 -42.64 -5.74 -25.81
N GLU A 458 -43.61 -6.37 -25.17
CA GLU A 458 -43.32 -7.31 -24.08
C GLU A 458 -43.01 -8.70 -24.69
N PRO A 459 -42.12 -9.50 -24.10
CA PRO A 459 -41.80 -10.80 -24.67
C PRO A 459 -43.00 -11.74 -24.57
N GLN A 460 -43.38 -12.35 -25.69
CA GLN A 460 -44.51 -13.26 -25.77
C GLN A 460 -44.04 -14.71 -25.75
N ILE A 461 -44.79 -15.58 -25.06
CA ILE A 461 -44.52 -17.01 -25.07
C ILE A 461 -44.77 -17.56 -26.48
N SER A 462 -43.75 -18.18 -27.05
CA SER A 462 -43.72 -18.75 -28.39
C SER A 462 -43.38 -20.23 -28.34
N SER A 463 -43.80 -21.00 -29.32
CA SER A 463 -43.46 -22.43 -29.40
C SER A 463 -43.30 -22.95 -30.82
N ILE A 464 -42.46 -23.98 -30.95
CA ILE A 464 -42.22 -24.75 -32.18
C ILE A 464 -42.44 -26.23 -31.84
N ARG A 465 -43.21 -26.93 -32.68
CA ARG A 465 -43.30 -28.40 -32.64
C ARG A 465 -42.39 -29.01 -33.68
N PHE A 466 -41.83 -30.18 -33.37
CA PHE A 466 -40.95 -30.93 -34.28
C PHE A 466 -41.73 -31.94 -35.15
N ASP A 467 -43.04 -31.72 -35.32
CA ASP A 467 -43.96 -32.46 -36.19
C ASP A 467 -44.14 -31.82 -37.59
N GLY A 468 -43.58 -30.63 -37.81
CA GLY A 468 -43.72 -29.86 -39.05
C GLY A 468 -44.86 -28.83 -39.05
N SER A 469 -45.60 -28.69 -37.95
CA SER A 469 -46.58 -27.61 -37.79
C SER A 469 -45.92 -26.23 -37.61
N LEU A 470 -46.66 -25.17 -37.90
CA LEU A 470 -46.14 -23.80 -37.88
C LEU A 470 -45.85 -23.31 -36.44
N PRO A 471 -44.82 -22.45 -36.25
CA PRO A 471 -44.57 -21.80 -34.96
C PRO A 471 -45.81 -21.04 -34.47
N THR A 472 -46.10 -21.16 -33.17
CA THR A 472 -47.30 -20.59 -32.55
C THR A 472 -46.92 -19.63 -31.42
N GLN A 473 -47.51 -18.43 -31.40
CA GLN A 473 -47.44 -17.51 -30.25
C GLN A 473 -48.68 -17.67 -29.38
N LEU A 474 -48.48 -17.68 -28.05
CA LEU A 474 -49.54 -17.58 -27.05
C LEU A 474 -49.84 -16.09 -26.77
N PRO A 475 -51.04 -15.75 -26.28
CA PRO A 475 -51.39 -14.36 -25.99
C PRO A 475 -50.64 -13.78 -24.77
N ASN A 476 -50.09 -14.64 -23.90
CA ASN A 476 -49.51 -14.24 -22.61
C ASN A 476 -48.09 -13.68 -22.77
N VAL A 477 -47.86 -12.57 -22.07
CA VAL A 477 -46.57 -11.89 -21.94
C VAL A 477 -45.80 -12.41 -20.72
N ALA A 478 -44.48 -12.55 -20.86
CA ALA A 478 -43.60 -13.10 -19.84
C ALA A 478 -42.18 -12.53 -19.97
N VAL A 479 -41.49 -12.30 -18.84
CA VAL A 479 -40.07 -11.88 -18.81
C VAL A 479 -39.11 -13.06 -18.61
N GLN A 480 -39.62 -14.20 -18.13
CA GLN A 480 -38.94 -15.49 -18.08
C GLN A 480 -39.96 -16.62 -18.23
N ILE A 481 -39.49 -17.80 -18.66
CA ILE A 481 -40.30 -19.00 -18.87
C ILE A 481 -39.53 -20.24 -18.40
N ASN A 482 -40.26 -21.19 -17.83
CA ASN A 482 -39.81 -22.56 -17.60
C ASN A 482 -40.95 -23.52 -17.92
N ASN A 483 -40.67 -24.52 -18.73
CA ASN A 483 -41.62 -25.60 -18.97
C ASN A 483 -40.85 -26.92 -18.78
N ALA A 484 -41.14 -27.62 -17.68
CA ALA A 484 -40.59 -28.94 -17.36
C ALA A 484 -41.71 -29.94 -16.97
N TYR A 485 -42.97 -29.59 -17.25
CA TYR A 485 -44.15 -30.42 -17.00
C TYR A 485 -45.16 -30.26 -18.16
N PRO A 486 -45.58 -31.35 -18.84
CA PRO A 486 -46.23 -31.27 -20.16
C PRO A 486 -47.55 -30.49 -20.20
N GLU A 487 -48.29 -30.43 -19.08
CA GLU A 487 -49.60 -29.79 -19.05
C GLU A 487 -49.57 -28.29 -18.71
N LYS A 488 -48.47 -27.77 -18.14
CA LYS A 488 -48.38 -26.38 -17.66
C LYS A 488 -47.03 -25.72 -17.95
N VAL A 489 -47.09 -24.57 -18.61
CA VAL A 489 -45.97 -23.62 -18.72
C VAL A 489 -45.95 -22.75 -17.47
N PHE A 490 -44.79 -22.63 -16.82
CA PHE A 490 -44.56 -21.68 -15.73
C PHE A 490 -43.81 -20.46 -16.26
N PHE A 491 -44.18 -19.28 -15.82
CA PHE A 491 -43.62 -18.03 -16.35
C PHE A 491 -43.61 -16.91 -15.33
N VAL A 492 -42.76 -15.93 -15.57
CA VAL A 492 -42.65 -14.72 -14.74
C VAL A 492 -43.24 -13.56 -15.51
N ARG A 493 -44.12 -12.78 -14.88
CA ARG A 493 -44.62 -11.51 -15.42
C ARG A 493 -44.33 -10.40 -14.40
N VAL A 494 -44.25 -9.15 -14.85
CA VAL A 494 -44.25 -8.01 -13.95
C VAL A 494 -45.70 -7.72 -13.58
N ASP A 495 -46.03 -7.80 -12.29
CA ASP A 495 -47.33 -7.46 -11.74
C ASP A 495 -47.56 -5.94 -11.87
N GLU A 496 -48.72 -5.53 -12.42
CA GLU A 496 -48.98 -4.14 -12.79
C GLU A 496 -49.21 -3.22 -11.59
N ASP A 497 -49.79 -3.74 -10.50
CA ASP A 497 -50.05 -3.00 -9.26
C ASP A 497 -48.75 -2.65 -8.51
N THR A 498 -47.80 -3.59 -8.47
CA THR A 498 -46.59 -3.51 -7.62
C THR A 498 -45.32 -3.18 -8.39
N GLY A 499 -45.30 -3.40 -9.71
CA GLY A 499 -44.09 -3.36 -10.53
C GLY A 499 -43.09 -4.48 -10.24
N LYS A 500 -43.47 -5.50 -9.46
CA LYS A 500 -42.61 -6.62 -9.06
C LYS A 500 -42.77 -7.82 -9.98
N LYS A 501 -41.70 -8.61 -10.15
CA LYS A 501 -41.79 -9.91 -10.82
C LYS A 501 -42.58 -10.88 -9.96
N GLN A 502 -43.57 -11.56 -10.54
CA GLN A 502 -44.32 -12.61 -9.87
C GLN A 502 -44.47 -13.84 -10.79
N ILE A 503 -44.68 -15.01 -10.18
CA ILE A 503 -44.71 -16.30 -10.86
C ILE A 503 -46.15 -16.75 -11.11
N TYR A 504 -46.42 -17.11 -12.35
CA TYR A 504 -47.69 -17.61 -12.84
C TYR A 504 -47.49 -18.97 -13.52
N SER A 505 -48.57 -19.73 -13.65
CA SER A 505 -48.64 -20.91 -14.50
C SER A 505 -49.77 -20.74 -15.51
N ILE A 506 -49.66 -21.37 -16.68
CA ILE A 506 -50.74 -21.48 -17.66
C ILE A 506 -50.77 -22.88 -18.24
N THR A 507 -51.95 -23.40 -18.56
CA THR A 507 -52.10 -24.66 -19.31
C THR A 507 -51.35 -24.60 -20.64
N ALA A 508 -50.79 -25.72 -21.09
CA ALA A 508 -49.98 -25.80 -22.32
C ALA A 508 -50.77 -25.49 -23.62
N ASP A 509 -52.10 -25.39 -23.54
CA ASP A 509 -53.00 -24.94 -24.60
C ASP A 509 -53.36 -23.43 -24.52
N GLY A 510 -52.83 -22.70 -23.54
CA GLY A 510 -52.96 -21.25 -23.39
C GLY A 510 -54.30 -20.76 -22.83
N LYS A 511 -55.08 -21.60 -22.12
CA LYS A 511 -56.47 -21.25 -21.71
C LYS A 511 -56.67 -20.87 -20.25
N LEU A 512 -55.93 -21.45 -19.31
CA LEU A 512 -56.15 -21.21 -17.87
C LEU A 512 -54.85 -20.73 -17.21
N GLU A 513 -54.78 -19.43 -16.93
CA GLU A 513 -53.70 -18.80 -16.16
C GLU A 513 -53.99 -18.88 -14.65
N THR A 514 -52.95 -18.98 -13.81
CA THR A 514 -53.06 -19.01 -12.34
C THR A 514 -51.79 -18.44 -11.72
N ALA A 515 -51.92 -17.44 -10.84
CA ALA A 515 -50.80 -16.95 -10.02
C ALA A 515 -50.40 -18.03 -9.01
N LEU A 516 -49.11 -18.37 -8.95
CA LEU A 516 -48.59 -19.44 -8.08
C LEU A 516 -48.23 -18.91 -6.68
N ILE A 517 -47.74 -17.68 -6.61
CA ILE A 517 -47.35 -16.99 -5.38
C ILE A 517 -48.37 -15.86 -5.17
N ASN A 518 -49.00 -15.85 -4.00
CA ASN A 518 -50.08 -14.92 -3.64
C ASN A 518 -50.01 -14.41 -2.18
N GLN A 519 -48.97 -14.80 -1.45
CA GLN A 519 -48.69 -14.40 -0.08
C GLN A 519 -48.32 -12.91 -0.02
N GLU A 520 -48.91 -12.14 0.91
CA GLU A 520 -48.70 -10.68 0.98
C GLU A 520 -47.23 -10.29 1.17
N ASP A 521 -46.46 -11.04 1.96
CA ASP A 521 -45.04 -10.79 2.19
C ASP A 521 -44.24 -10.82 0.87
N PHE A 522 -44.56 -11.78 -0.01
CA PHE A 522 -43.92 -11.94 -1.32
C PHE A 522 -44.46 -10.99 -2.38
N ARG A 523 -45.61 -10.32 -2.15
CA ARG A 523 -46.16 -9.31 -3.08
C ARG A 523 -45.20 -8.15 -3.32
N ASN A 524 -44.34 -7.84 -2.34
CA ASN A 524 -43.32 -6.80 -2.43
C ASN A 524 -41.92 -7.33 -2.82
N ALA A 525 -41.75 -8.64 -3.02
CA ALA A 525 -40.52 -9.26 -3.53
C ALA A 525 -40.63 -9.52 -5.04
N ASN A 526 -39.49 -9.61 -5.72
CA ASN A 526 -39.39 -10.18 -7.06
C ASN A 526 -39.24 -11.69 -6.94
N CYS A 527 -40.22 -12.45 -7.42
CA CYS A 527 -40.14 -13.90 -7.59
C CYS A 527 -39.80 -14.23 -9.04
N TYR A 528 -38.77 -15.05 -9.28
CA TYR A 528 -38.26 -15.34 -10.63
C TYR A 528 -37.55 -16.70 -10.72
N ASP A 529 -37.04 -17.07 -11.89
CA ASP A 529 -36.47 -18.39 -12.22
C ASP A 529 -37.30 -19.62 -11.72
N PRO A 530 -38.60 -19.73 -12.06
CA PRO A 530 -39.38 -20.91 -11.71
C PRO A 530 -38.77 -22.19 -12.30
N CYS A 531 -38.79 -23.29 -11.55
CA CYS A 531 -38.54 -24.63 -12.07
C CYS A 531 -39.50 -25.65 -11.42
N VAL A 532 -40.43 -26.17 -12.22
CA VAL A 532 -41.37 -27.22 -11.81
C VAL A 532 -40.68 -28.59 -11.79
N SER A 533 -41.06 -29.44 -10.84
CA SER A 533 -40.62 -30.84 -10.77
C SER A 533 -41.27 -31.67 -11.87
N SER A 534 -40.64 -32.78 -12.26
CA SER A 534 -41.13 -33.70 -13.30
C SER A 534 -42.49 -34.34 -12.97
N ASP A 535 -42.86 -34.40 -11.69
CA ASP A 535 -44.18 -34.84 -11.20
C ASP A 535 -45.27 -33.74 -11.28
N GLY A 536 -44.89 -32.48 -11.57
CA GLY A 536 -45.79 -31.33 -11.61
C GLY A 536 -46.24 -30.79 -10.25
N GLN A 537 -45.78 -31.37 -9.14
CA GLN A 537 -46.32 -31.11 -7.79
C GLN A 537 -45.58 -30.00 -7.02
N ARG A 538 -44.32 -29.73 -7.35
CA ARG A 538 -43.44 -28.81 -6.63
C ARG A 538 -42.80 -27.81 -7.60
N VAL A 539 -42.57 -26.59 -7.15
CA VAL A 539 -41.92 -25.52 -7.92
C VAL A 539 -40.83 -24.89 -7.07
N LEU A 540 -39.60 -24.91 -7.58
CA LEU A 540 -38.49 -24.10 -7.07
C LEU A 540 -38.56 -22.71 -7.70
N PHE A 541 -38.10 -21.70 -6.99
CA PHE A 541 -37.93 -20.35 -7.53
C PHE A 541 -36.88 -19.55 -6.77
N THR A 542 -36.41 -18.47 -7.38
CA THR A 542 -35.58 -17.43 -6.75
C THR A 542 -36.47 -16.30 -6.23
N ALA A 543 -36.19 -15.74 -5.05
CA ALA A 543 -36.79 -14.46 -4.64
C ALA A 543 -35.82 -13.53 -3.88
N ASP A 544 -35.97 -12.22 -4.06
CA ASP A 544 -35.22 -11.16 -3.36
C ASP A 544 -35.87 -10.73 -2.01
N HIS A 545 -36.60 -11.65 -1.39
CA HIS A 545 -37.41 -11.43 -0.20
C HIS A 545 -36.55 -11.34 1.08
N ALA A 546 -36.17 -10.12 1.45
CA ALA A 546 -35.47 -9.82 2.71
C ALA A 546 -36.34 -10.14 3.94
N THR A 547 -35.83 -10.97 4.85
CA THR A 547 -36.61 -11.60 5.95
C THR A 547 -36.52 -10.89 7.30
N GLY A 548 -36.00 -9.66 7.37
CA GLY A 548 -35.74 -9.01 8.66
C GLY A 548 -35.40 -7.52 8.59
N ALA A 549 -35.60 -6.83 9.71
CA ALA A 549 -35.25 -5.41 9.88
C ALA A 549 -33.74 -5.25 10.10
N GLY A 550 -32.98 -5.39 9.02
CA GLY A 550 -31.51 -5.43 9.02
C GLY A 550 -30.96 -6.39 7.97
N ASP A 551 -31.79 -7.33 7.49
CA ASP A 551 -31.45 -8.23 6.39
C ASP A 551 -31.15 -7.42 5.13
N ARG A 552 -30.00 -7.72 4.53
CA ARG A 552 -29.70 -7.30 3.17
C ARG A 552 -30.68 -8.01 2.22
N ALA A 553 -31.24 -7.30 1.24
CA ALA A 553 -31.89 -7.96 0.11
C ALA A 553 -30.83 -8.66 -0.75
N ASN A 554 -30.69 -9.97 -0.56
CA ASN A 554 -30.02 -10.92 -1.44
C ASN A 554 -31.08 -11.83 -2.09
N SER A 555 -30.67 -12.58 -3.10
CA SER A 555 -31.49 -13.60 -3.76
C SER A 555 -31.36 -14.95 -3.06
N ASP A 556 -32.48 -15.63 -2.78
CA ASP A 556 -32.50 -16.98 -2.19
C ASP A 556 -33.38 -17.96 -2.97
N ILE A 557 -33.09 -19.26 -2.81
CA ILE A 557 -33.91 -20.33 -3.38
C ILE A 557 -35.06 -20.67 -2.42
N TYR A 558 -36.26 -20.73 -2.97
CA TYR A 558 -37.51 -21.13 -2.31
C TYR A 558 -38.14 -22.32 -3.02
N LEU A 559 -39.01 -23.02 -2.28
CA LEU A 559 -39.83 -24.15 -2.71
C LEU A 559 -41.29 -23.85 -2.37
N ILE A 560 -42.20 -24.17 -3.28
CA ILE A 560 -43.66 -24.10 -3.07
C ILE A 560 -44.32 -25.30 -3.77
N ASN A 561 -45.47 -25.74 -3.27
CA ASN A 561 -46.30 -26.72 -3.98
C ASN A 561 -47.00 -26.05 -5.18
N ALA A 562 -47.33 -26.83 -6.21
CA ALA A 562 -47.98 -26.33 -7.43
C ALA A 562 -49.45 -25.88 -7.25
N ASP A 563 -49.99 -25.99 -6.03
CA ASP A 563 -51.27 -25.43 -5.57
C ASP A 563 -51.12 -24.12 -4.77
N GLY A 564 -49.89 -23.63 -4.57
CA GLY A 564 -49.56 -22.44 -3.78
C GLY A 564 -49.34 -22.69 -2.28
N SER A 565 -49.46 -23.94 -1.81
CA SER A 565 -49.21 -24.31 -0.42
C SER A 565 -47.73 -24.64 -0.13
N GLY A 566 -47.37 -24.87 1.13
CA GLY A 566 -46.06 -25.45 1.48
C GLY A 566 -44.83 -24.57 1.22
N LEU A 567 -45.01 -23.25 1.14
CA LEU A 567 -43.92 -22.30 0.88
C LEU A 567 -42.79 -22.40 1.93
N GLN A 568 -41.56 -22.61 1.45
CA GLN A 568 -40.37 -22.89 2.26
C GLN A 568 -39.13 -22.25 1.63
N ARG A 569 -38.27 -21.60 2.44
CA ARG A 569 -36.93 -21.14 2.02
C ARG A 569 -35.93 -22.30 2.13
N LEU A 570 -35.04 -22.45 1.15
CA LEU A 570 -34.06 -23.54 1.07
C LEU A 570 -32.61 -23.11 1.36
N THR A 571 -32.28 -21.84 1.11
CA THR A 571 -30.96 -21.24 1.35
C THR A 571 -31.09 -20.08 2.35
N TYR A 572 -30.10 -19.92 3.23
CA TYR A 572 -30.07 -18.91 4.29
C TYR A 572 -28.62 -18.39 4.42
N ASN A 573 -28.22 -17.52 3.49
CA ASN A 573 -26.89 -16.90 3.46
C ASN A 573 -26.97 -15.50 2.84
N GLU A 574 -25.88 -14.72 2.94
CA GLU A 574 -25.84 -13.31 2.51
C GLU A 574 -25.52 -13.09 1.02
N SER A 575 -25.30 -14.18 0.25
CA SER A 575 -24.98 -14.10 -1.19
C SER A 575 -26.23 -14.26 -2.06
N ASP A 576 -26.15 -13.82 -3.31
CA ASP A 576 -27.18 -14.14 -4.30
C ASP A 576 -27.09 -15.61 -4.76
N ASP A 577 -28.19 -16.34 -4.56
CA ASP A 577 -28.52 -17.65 -5.13
C ASP A 577 -29.66 -17.52 -6.14
N PHE A 578 -29.57 -18.18 -7.30
CA PHE A 578 -30.54 -18.04 -8.39
C PHE A 578 -30.51 -19.22 -9.39
N ALA A 579 -31.43 -19.20 -10.37
CA ALA A 579 -31.60 -20.23 -11.40
C ALA A 579 -31.67 -21.69 -10.88
N PRO A 580 -32.59 -22.01 -9.94
CA PRO A 580 -32.71 -23.36 -9.41
C PRO A 580 -33.25 -24.37 -10.43
N GLN A 581 -32.81 -25.62 -10.35
CA GLN A 581 -33.32 -26.76 -11.12
C GLN A 581 -33.33 -28.04 -10.30
N TRP A 582 -34.36 -28.87 -10.51
CA TRP A 582 -34.40 -30.24 -9.99
C TRP A 582 -33.38 -31.13 -10.70
N SER A 583 -32.87 -32.15 -9.99
CA SER A 583 -32.24 -33.30 -10.65
C SER A 583 -33.31 -34.12 -11.39
N PRO A 584 -33.12 -34.49 -12.67
CA PRO A 584 -34.03 -35.38 -13.38
C PRO A 584 -34.15 -36.79 -12.79
N THR A 585 -33.11 -37.27 -12.08
CA THR A 585 -33.00 -38.67 -11.64
C THR A 585 -32.81 -38.86 -10.12
N GLU A 586 -32.39 -37.83 -9.38
CA GLU A 586 -32.26 -37.90 -7.91
C GLU A 586 -33.39 -37.14 -7.21
N GLU A 587 -34.33 -37.84 -6.57
CA GLU A 587 -35.42 -37.15 -5.85
C GLU A 587 -34.87 -36.24 -4.73
N GLY A 588 -35.43 -35.03 -4.65
CA GLY A 588 -35.11 -34.02 -3.65
C GLY A 588 -33.79 -33.30 -3.89
N VAL A 589 -33.04 -33.61 -4.95
CA VAL A 589 -31.80 -32.91 -5.29
C VAL A 589 -32.10 -31.67 -6.13
N VAL A 590 -31.47 -30.56 -5.74
CA VAL A 590 -31.59 -29.25 -6.38
C VAL A 590 -30.20 -28.76 -6.77
N PHE A 591 -30.07 -28.27 -8.00
CA PHE A 591 -28.92 -27.51 -8.49
C PHE A 591 -29.31 -26.03 -8.59
N PHE A 592 -28.36 -25.12 -8.41
CA PHE A 592 -28.59 -23.67 -8.51
C PHE A 592 -27.26 -22.93 -8.76
N ILE A 593 -27.31 -21.69 -9.23
CA ILE A 593 -26.13 -20.80 -9.27
C ILE A 593 -26.07 -20.05 -7.94
N SER A 594 -24.87 -19.90 -7.39
CA SER A 594 -24.58 -19.06 -6.23
C SER A 594 -23.39 -18.16 -6.50
N THR A 595 -23.38 -16.99 -5.87
CA THR A 595 -22.20 -16.12 -5.76
C THR A 595 -21.30 -16.43 -4.55
N ARG A 596 -21.72 -17.31 -3.61
CA ARG A 596 -20.91 -17.75 -2.44
C ARG A 596 -19.48 -18.11 -2.83
N GLY A 597 -18.52 -17.67 -2.01
CA GLY A 597 -17.09 -17.84 -2.28
C GLY A 597 -16.48 -16.81 -3.23
N GLY A 598 -17.27 -15.84 -3.72
CA GLY A 598 -16.78 -14.67 -4.46
C GLY A 598 -16.83 -14.78 -5.99
N ALA A 599 -17.49 -15.80 -6.54
CA ALA A 599 -17.71 -15.98 -7.98
C ALA A 599 -18.96 -16.81 -8.24
N THR A 600 -19.62 -16.59 -9.38
CA THR A 600 -20.78 -17.38 -9.82
C THR A 600 -20.37 -18.82 -10.11
N ASN A 601 -20.86 -19.74 -9.29
CA ASN A 601 -20.62 -21.18 -9.37
C ASN A 601 -21.94 -21.93 -9.32
N ILE A 602 -21.99 -23.12 -9.92
CA ILE A 602 -23.11 -24.05 -9.72
C ILE A 602 -22.87 -24.80 -8.41
N TRP A 603 -23.92 -24.92 -7.62
CA TRP A 603 -23.99 -25.69 -6.38
C TRP A 603 -25.11 -26.72 -6.47
N ARG A 604 -25.05 -27.72 -5.58
CA ARG A 604 -26.04 -28.79 -5.42
C ARG A 604 -26.37 -28.94 -3.94
N LEU A 605 -27.65 -29.15 -3.64
CA LEU A 605 -28.15 -29.52 -2.32
C LEU A 605 -29.18 -30.64 -2.45
N LYS A 606 -29.59 -31.22 -1.32
CA LYS A 606 -30.66 -32.21 -1.23
C LYS A 606 -31.62 -31.88 -0.09
N LEU A 607 -32.92 -31.80 -0.39
CA LEU A 607 -33.98 -31.59 0.60
C LEU A 607 -33.95 -32.68 1.68
N VAL A 608 -34.10 -32.26 2.94
CA VAL A 608 -34.25 -33.17 4.09
C VAL A 608 -35.71 -33.57 4.19
N THR A 609 -36.02 -34.79 3.75
CA THR A 609 -37.38 -35.34 3.79
C THR A 609 -37.72 -35.88 5.19
N GLY A 610 -38.41 -35.07 5.99
CA GLY A 610 -39.23 -35.58 7.10
C GLY A 610 -39.24 -34.77 8.40
N ARG A 611 -40.41 -34.21 8.71
CA ARG A 611 -41.08 -34.42 10.00
C ARG A 611 -42.56 -34.68 9.76
#